data_AF-A0A3Q0L0M4-F1
#
_entry.id   AF-A0A3Q0L0M4-F1
#
_cell.length_a   1.000
_cell.length_b   1.000
_cell.length_c   1.000
_cell.angle_alpha   90.00
_cell.angle_beta   90.00
_cell.angle_gamma   90.00
#
_symmetry.space_group_name_H-M   'P 1'
#
loop_
_entity.id
_entity.type
_entity.pdbx_description
1 polymer ?
#
loop_
_entity_poly.entity_id
_entity_poly.type
_entity_poly.pdbx_seq_one_letter_code
_entity_poly.pdbx_strand_id
1 'polypeptide(L)'
;MVFTSKVKVVISAIAIVLSSILISIDMFGVIPFLVLVVSLFTLIIQGGLCLLGYKNGDAFDAYQDLERTEATALTNLFKDKKECEKR
;
A
#
# COMPACT_ATOMS: atom_id res chain seq x y z
N MET A 1 -8.42 12.63 3.03
CA MET A 1 -7.31 11.66 2.91
C MET A 1 -6.02 12.48 2.74
N VAL A 2 -5.32 12.82 3.84
CA VAL A 2 -4.39 13.98 3.86
C VAL A 2 -2.92 13.63 3.57
N PHE A 3 -2.54 12.35 3.58
CA PHE A 3 -1.14 11.94 3.39
C PHE A 3 -0.95 11.14 2.10
N THR A 4 -0.06 11.62 1.24
CA THR A 4 0.34 10.93 0.00
C THR A 4 1.12 9.65 0.32
N SER A 5 1.09 8.67 -0.58
CA SER A 5 1.74 7.36 -0.39
C SER A 5 3.23 7.48 -0.01
N LYS A 6 3.93 8.46 -0.61
CA LYS A 6 5.33 8.78 -0.28
C LYS A 6 5.53 9.22 1.18
N VAL A 7 4.65 10.06 1.71
CA VAL A 7 4.76 10.55 3.09
C VAL A 7 4.52 9.41 4.07
N LYS A 8 3.57 8.54 3.79
CA LYS A 8 3.29 7.38 4.64
C LYS A 8 4.45 6.37 4.65
N VAL A 9 5.13 6.16 3.51
CA VAL A 9 6.38 5.36 3.47
C VAL A 9 7.46 5.99 4.36
N VAL A 10 7.68 7.30 4.28
CA VAL A 10 8.66 8.01 5.13
C VAL A 10 8.32 7.89 6.61
N ILE A 11 7.05 8.11 6.98
CA ILE A 11 6.58 7.98 8.37
C ILE A 11 6.79 6.55 8.87
N SER A 12 6.46 5.54 8.05
CA SER A 12 6.65 4.14 8.43
C SER A 12 8.12 3.78 8.63
N ALA A 13 9.03 4.30 7.80
CA ALA A 13 10.47 4.10 7.97
C ALA A 13 10.98 4.72 9.28
N ILE A 14 10.56 5.95 9.59
CA ILE A 14 10.92 6.64 10.84
C ILE A 14 10.38 5.85 12.05
N ALA A 15 9.14 5.37 11.97
CA ALA A 15 8.53 4.57 13.03
C ALA A 15 9.30 3.27 13.29
N ILE A 16 9.78 2.57 12.24
CA ILE A 16 10.59 1.36 12.39
C ILE A 16 11.89 1.67 13.13
N VAL A 17 12.59 2.74 12.76
CA VAL A 17 13.86 3.14 13.40
C VAL A 17 13.63 3.48 14.88
N LEU A 18 12.62 4.31 15.19
CA LEU A 18 12.28 4.67 16.56
C LEU A 18 11.88 3.45 17.39
N SER A 19 11.01 2.58 16.86
CA SER A 19 10.60 1.36 17.54
C SER A 19 11.75 0.40 17.78
N SER A 20 12.69 0.28 16.84
CA SER A 20 13.90 -0.54 17.01
C SER A 20 14.80 -0.02 18.14
N ILE A 21 14.96 1.31 18.23
CA ILE A 21 15.70 1.94 19.33
C ILE A 21 15.02 1.65 20.67
N LEU A 22 13.70 1.86 20.75
CA LEU A 22 12.88 1.61 21.95
C LEU A 22 12.98 0.16 22.45
N ILE A 23 12.99 -0.82 21.54
CA ILE A 23 13.19 -2.23 21.88
C ILE A 23 14.61 -2.47 22.39
N SER A 24 15.62 -1.84 21.78
CA SER A 24 17.03 -2.04 22.15
C SER A 24 17.37 -1.53 23.55
N ILE A 25 16.57 -0.60 24.08
CA ILE A 25 16.69 -0.06 25.44
C ILE A 25 15.64 -0.65 26.41
N ASP A 26 14.96 -1.73 26.01
CA ASP A 26 13.93 -2.45 26.79
C ASP A 26 12.85 -1.53 27.41
N MET A 27 12.54 -0.42 26.74
CA MET A 27 11.51 0.51 27.19
C MET A 27 10.15 0.14 26.59
N PHE A 28 9.07 0.39 27.35
CA PHE A 28 7.67 0.22 26.91
C PHE A 28 7.22 -1.22 26.57
N GLY A 29 8.06 -2.23 26.84
CA GLY A 29 7.68 -3.65 26.75
C GLY A 29 7.26 -4.08 25.34
N VAL A 30 6.08 -4.68 25.21
CA VAL A 30 5.58 -5.26 23.93
C VAL A 30 5.09 -4.18 22.94
N ILE A 31 4.80 -2.97 23.39
CA ILE A 31 4.22 -1.89 22.57
C ILE A 31 5.11 -1.54 21.37
N PRO A 32 6.42 -1.22 21.54
CA PRO A 32 7.27 -0.88 20.41
C PRO A 32 7.43 -2.04 19.42
N PHE A 33 7.34 -3.29 19.86
CA PHE A 33 7.31 -4.45 18.96
C PHE A 33 6.07 -4.46 18.07
N LEU A 34 4.88 -4.22 18.62
CA LEU A 34 3.64 -4.14 17.83
C LEU A 34 3.69 -2.99 16.81
N VAL A 35 4.19 -1.82 17.23
CA VAL A 35 4.36 -0.67 16.33
C VAL A 35 5.36 -0.98 15.21
N LEU A 36 6.44 -1.69 15.52
CA LEU A 36 7.43 -2.13 14.53
C LEU A 36 6.81 -3.06 13.48
N VAL A 37 6.00 -4.04 13.90
CA VAL A 37 5.35 -4.97 12.98
C VAL A 37 4.39 -4.23 12.04
N VAL A 38 3.51 -3.38 12.58
CA VAL A 38 2.53 -2.63 11.77
C VAL A 38 3.23 -1.66 10.81
N SER A 39 4.27 -0.96 11.27
CA SER A 39 5.03 -0.03 10.43
C SER A 39 5.79 -0.76 9.32
N LEU A 40 6.35 -1.94 9.58
CA LEU A 40 7.00 -2.77 8.56
C LEU A 40 6.02 -3.17 7.44
N PHE A 41 4.84 -3.71 7.79
CA PHE A 41 3.84 -4.06 6.78
C PHE A 41 3.35 -2.85 5.99
N THR A 42 3.19 -1.71 6.66
CA THR A 42 2.82 -0.44 6.01
C THR A 42 3.88 -0.02 4.99
N LEU A 43 5.16 -0.12 5.34
CA LEU A 43 6.28 0.22 4.45
C LEU A 43 6.33 -0.71 3.23
N ILE A 44 6.13 -2.01 3.42
CA ILE A 44 6.14 -2.98 2.32
C ILE A 44 4.98 -2.71 1.35
N ILE A 45 3.76 -2.54 1.86
CA ILE A 45 2.57 -2.33 1.04
C ILE A 45 2.67 -1.01 0.26
N GLN A 46 2.92 0.10 0.96
CA GLN A 46 2.97 1.42 0.31
C GLN A 46 4.22 1.61 -0.52
N GLY A 47 5.35 1.01 -0.11
CA GLY A 47 6.56 0.96 -0.92
C GLY A 47 6.33 0.22 -2.23
N GLY A 48 5.69 -0.96 -2.18
CA GLY A 48 5.29 -1.72 -3.36
C GLY A 48 4.36 -0.95 -4.28
N LEU A 49 3.32 -0.31 -3.72
CA LEU A 49 2.42 0.58 -4.47
C LEU A 49 3.17 1.73 -5.15
N CYS A 50 4.10 2.36 -4.44
CA CYS A 50 4.88 3.46 -4.99
C CYS A 50 5.80 3.00 -6.14
N LEU A 51 6.35 1.78 -6.07
CA LEU A 51 7.14 1.17 -7.16
C LEU A 51 6.27 0.81 -8.38
N LEU A 52 5.01 0.41 -8.17
CA LEU A 52 4.04 0.13 -9.24
C LEU A 52 3.46 1.40 -9.88
N GLY A 53 3.91 2.60 -9.47
CA GLY A 53 3.48 3.87 -10.05
C GLY A 53 2.25 4.49 -9.37
N TYR A 54 1.71 3.86 -8.33
CA TYR A 54 0.64 4.44 -7.50
C TYR A 54 1.23 5.53 -6.59
N LYS A 55 1.36 6.74 -7.15
CA LYS A 55 1.99 7.90 -6.48
C LYS A 55 1.09 8.57 -5.44
N ASN A 56 -0.23 8.56 -5.67
CA ASN A 56 -1.21 9.32 -4.88
C ASN A 56 -2.36 8.48 -4.28
N GLY A 57 -2.51 7.22 -4.69
CA GLY A 57 -3.58 6.34 -4.19
C GLY A 57 -3.21 5.65 -2.88
N ASP A 58 -4.20 5.38 -2.04
CA ASP A 58 -4.04 4.53 -0.87
C ASP A 58 -4.11 3.04 -1.25
N ALA A 59 -3.72 2.15 -0.34
CA ALA A 59 -3.82 0.70 -0.56
C ALA A 59 -5.24 0.25 -0.91
N PHE A 60 -6.25 0.95 -0.36
CA PHE A 60 -7.65 0.71 -0.67
C PHE A 60 -8.05 1.16 -2.09
N ASP A 61 -7.52 2.28 -2.57
CA ASP A 61 -7.82 2.76 -3.93
C ASP A 61 -7.22 1.80 -4.97
N ALA A 62 -5.99 1.33 -4.73
CA ALA A 62 -5.37 0.34 -5.58
C ALA A 62 -6.10 -1.01 -5.57
N TYR A 63 -6.68 -1.39 -4.42
CA TYR A 63 -7.52 -2.57 -4.33
C TYR A 63 -8.79 -2.44 -5.17
N GLN A 64 -9.49 -1.29 -5.09
CA GLN A 64 -10.66 -1.04 -5.93
C GLN A 64 -10.33 -0.99 -7.42
N ASP A 65 -9.21 -0.39 -7.79
CA ASP A 65 -8.75 -0.39 -9.18
C ASP A 65 -8.49 -1.81 -9.68
N LEU A 66 -7.88 -2.67 -8.86
CA LEU A 66 -7.66 -4.08 -9.18
C LEU A 66 -8.97 -4.83 -9.43
N GLU A 67 -9.95 -4.72 -8.52
CA GLU A 67 -11.27 -5.35 -8.70
C GLU A 67 -11.97 -4.83 -9.96
N ARG A 68 -11.86 -3.53 -10.24
CA ARG A 68 -12.45 -2.91 -11.42
C ARG A 68 -11.78 -3.37 -12.71
N THR A 69 -10.45 -3.50 -12.71
CA THR A 69 -9.68 -4.03 -13.83
C THR A 69 -10.01 -5.50 -14.07
N GLU A 70 -10.13 -6.30 -13.03
CA GLU A 70 -10.53 -7.70 -13.12
C GLU A 70 -11.94 -7.86 -13.71
N ALA A 71 -12.92 -7.10 -13.20
CA ALA A 71 -14.27 -7.10 -13.73
C ALA A 71 -14.32 -6.62 -15.19
N THR A 72 -13.51 -5.61 -15.55
CA THR A 72 -13.40 -5.12 -16.93
C THR A 72 -12.77 -6.18 -17.85
N ALA A 73 -11.74 -6.89 -17.39
CA ALA A 73 -11.11 -7.96 -18.15
C ALA A 73 -12.08 -9.15 -18.37
N LEU A 74 -12.81 -9.56 -17.33
CA LEU A 74 -13.83 -10.61 -17.41
C LEU A 74 -14.96 -10.25 -18.37
N THR A 75 -15.48 -9.02 -18.29
CA THR A 75 -16.55 -8.57 -19.20
C THR A 75 -16.06 -8.44 -20.66
N ASN A 76 -14.80 -8.08 -20.87
CA ASN A 76 -14.20 -8.04 -22.21
C ASN A 76 -13.83 -9.43 -22.75
N LEU A 77 -13.61 -10.44 -21.89
CA LEU A 77 -13.33 -11.81 -22.31
C LEU A 77 -14.47 -12.42 -23.14
N PHE A 78 -15.71 -12.05 -22.80
CA PHE A 78 -16.91 -12.51 -23.49
C PHE A 78 -17.39 -11.58 -24.61
N LYS A 79 -16.68 -10.47 -24.87
CA LYS A 79 -17.02 -9.52 -25.94
C LYS A 79 -16.21 -9.79 -27.20
N ASP A 80 -16.86 -9.60 -28.34
CA ASP A 80 -16.19 -9.68 -29.65
C ASP A 80 -15.21 -8.50 -29.80
N LYS A 81 -14.01 -8.77 -30.34
CA LYS A 81 -12.88 -7.83 -30.39
C LYS A 81 -13.24 -6.50 -31.07
N LYS A 82 -14.20 -6.53 -32.01
CA LYS A 82 -14.70 -5.35 -32.74
C LYS A 82 -15.52 -4.38 -31.88
N GLU A 83 -16.08 -4.83 -30.74
CA GLU A 83 -16.84 -3.97 -29.83
C GLU A 83 -15.94 -3.21 -28.85
N CYS A 84 -14.71 -3.68 -28.60
CA CYS A 84 -13.76 -3.02 -27.72
C CYS A 84 -13.04 -1.82 -28.38
N GLU A 85 -12.93 -1.79 -29.71
CA GLU A 85 -12.19 -0.74 -30.47
C GLU A 85 -13.01 0.54 -30.73
N LYS A 86 -14.31 0.54 -30.44
CA LYS A 86 -15.25 1.62 -30.77
C LYS A 86 -15.45 2.68 -29.67
N ARG A 87 -14.64 2.66 -28.61
CA ARG A 87 -14.72 3.61 -27.50
C ARG A 87 -13.60 4.63 -27.51
#